data_AF-A0A2K3K1H0-F1
#
_entry.id   AF-A0A2K3K1H0-F1
#
_cell.length_a   1.000
_cell.length_b   1.000
_cell.length_c   1.000
_cell.angle_alpha   90.00
_cell.angle_beta   90.00
_cell.angle_gamma   90.00
#
_symmetry.space_group_name_H-M   'P 1'
#
loop_
_entity.id
_entity.type
_entity.pdbx_description
1 polymer ?
#
loop_
_entity_poly.entity_id
_entity_poly.type
_entity_poly.pdbx_seq_one_letter_code
_entity_poly.pdbx_strand_id
1 'polypeptide(L)' 'GYLTKKVHGVLVKRREDTIQVGWQPPSECWVKLNKDGACKGGGFAGCGGVVRGHHGE' A
#
# COMPACT_ATOMS: atom_id res chain seq x y z
N GLY A 1 6.13 41.46 -5.14
CA GLY A 1 5.02 41.73 -6.07
C GLY A 1 4.56 40.42 -6.65
N TYR A 2 3.27 40.16 -6.59
CA TYR A 2 2.58 38.99 -7.14
C TYR A 2 2.93 38.79 -8.63
N LEU A 3 3.51 37.64 -8.99
CA LEU A 3 3.59 37.06 -10.35
C LEU A 3 4.50 35.82 -10.23
N THR A 4 3.97 34.66 -9.85
CA THR A 4 3.72 33.58 -10.82
C THR A 4 2.52 32.72 -10.38
N LYS A 5 1.30 33.16 -10.71
CA LYS A 5 0.17 32.24 -10.89
C LYS A 5 0.05 31.94 -12.39
N LYS A 6 -0.32 30.68 -12.71
CA LYS A 6 -0.41 30.03 -14.04
C LYS A 6 0.96 29.57 -14.56
N VAL A 7 1.15 28.35 -15.04
CA VAL A 7 0.28 27.28 -15.58
C VAL A 7 1.22 26.07 -15.63
N HIS A 8 0.85 24.87 -15.18
CA HIS A 8 1.33 23.55 -15.67
C HIS A 8 0.94 22.45 -14.67
N GLY A 9 -0.23 21.88 -14.90
CA GLY A 9 -0.72 20.75 -14.13
C GLY A 9 -2.12 21.04 -13.66
N VAL A 10 -3.09 20.82 -14.55
CA VAL A 10 -4.41 20.39 -14.12
C VAL A 10 -4.14 19.27 -13.13
N LEU A 11 -4.24 19.55 -11.82
CA LEU A 11 -4.16 18.52 -10.80
C LEU A 11 -5.43 17.72 -11.00
N VAL A 12 -5.37 16.74 -11.91
CA VAL A 12 -6.38 15.69 -12.00
C VAL A 12 -6.28 15.02 -10.65
N LYS A 13 -7.09 15.49 -9.71
CA LYS A 13 -7.24 14.88 -8.40
C LYS A 13 -7.76 13.49 -8.72
N ARG A 14 -6.83 12.52 -8.73
CA ARG A 14 -7.16 11.11 -8.94
C ARG A 14 -8.29 10.81 -7.97
N ARG A 15 -9.43 10.31 -8.46
CA ARG A 15 -10.48 9.83 -7.55
C ARG A 15 -9.82 8.74 -6.71
N GLU A 16 -9.65 9.03 -5.44
CA GLU A 16 -9.02 8.15 -4.49
C GLU A 16 -10.16 7.45 -3.76
N ASP A 17 -10.59 6.33 -4.34
CA ASP A 17 -11.64 5.51 -3.75
C ASP A 17 -10.98 4.59 -2.71
N THR A 18 -11.25 4.85 -1.44
CA THR A 18 -10.85 3.95 -0.35
C THR A 18 -11.83 2.78 -0.31
N ILE A 19 -11.36 1.58 -0.68
CA ILE A 19 -12.11 0.35 -0.51
C ILE A 19 -11.63 -0.42 0.73
N GLN A 20 -12.57 -1.05 1.43
CA GLN A 20 -12.25 -1.96 2.52
C GLN A 20 -11.92 -3.33 1.93
N VAL A 21 -10.64 -3.70 1.93
CA VAL A 21 -10.20 -5.02 1.48
C VAL A 21 -10.02 -5.91 2.71
N GLY A 22 -10.96 -6.83 2.91
CA GLY A 22 -10.85 -7.89 3.91
C GLY A 22 -9.89 -8.99 3.47
N TRP A 23 -9.36 -9.75 4.42
CA TRP A 23 -8.64 -10.98 4.09
C TRP A 23 -9.62 -12.00 3.49
N GLN A 24 -9.17 -12.68 2.44
CA GLN A 24 -9.86 -13.81 1.83
C GLN A 24 -8.92 -15.01 1.87
N PRO A 25 -9.37 -16.21 2.25
CA PRO A 25 -8.53 -17.39 2.24
C PRO A 25 -8.01 -17.68 0.81
N PRO A 26 -6.75 -18.10 0.65
CA PRO A 26 -6.29 -18.71 -0.60
C PRO A 26 -7.03 -20.03 -0.85
N SER A 27 -6.91 -20.65 -2.02
CA SER A 27 -7.42 -22.02 -2.23
C SER A 27 -6.76 -23.03 -1.29
N GLU A 28 -7.41 -24.17 -1.03
CA GLU A 28 -6.78 -25.26 -0.28
C GLU A 28 -5.42 -25.65 -0.88
N CYS A 29 -4.48 -26.03 -0.03
CA CYS A 29 -3.07 -26.29 -0.39
C CYS A 29 -2.27 -25.07 -0.89
N TRP A 30 -2.81 -23.85 -0.80
CA TRP A 30 -2.08 -22.60 -1.07
C TRP A 30 -1.87 -21.77 0.20
N VAL A 31 -0.86 -20.92 0.16
CA VAL A 31 -0.60 -19.90 1.18
C VAL A 31 -0.66 -18.50 0.56
N LYS A 32 -1.03 -17.52 1.37
CA LYS A 32 -1.00 -16.10 1.04
C LYS A 32 0.12 -15.42 1.80
N LEU A 33 1.06 -14.81 1.07
CA LEU A 33 2.14 -14.02 1.64
C LEU A 33 1.81 -12.53 1.57
N ASN A 34 1.68 -11.90 2.73
CA ASN A 34 1.56 -10.45 2.88
C ASN A 34 2.90 -9.91 3.37
N LYS A 35 3.45 -8.91 2.67
CA LYS A 35 4.73 -8.26 3.03
C LYS A 35 4.45 -6.79 3.34
N ASP A 36 5.02 -6.26 4.39
CA ASP A 36 5.03 -4.82 4.61
C ASP A 36 6.36 -4.22 4.12
N GLY A 37 6.37 -2.89 4.03
CA GLY A 37 7.60 -2.13 3.88
C GLY A 37 7.70 -1.15 5.04
N ALA A 38 8.87 -1.04 5.64
CA ALA A 38 9.16 0.05 6.57
C ALA A 38 10.07 1.08 5.89
N CYS A 39 9.85 2.35 6.22
CA CYS A 39 10.71 3.44 5.81
C CYS A 39 11.19 4.18 7.06
N LYS A 40 12.49 4.41 7.16
CA LYS A 40 13.11 5.21 8.21
C LYS A 40 14.18 6.09 7.57
N GLY A 41 14.15 7.39 7.86
CA GLY A 41 15.13 8.34 7.31
C GLY A 41 16.54 8.10 7.87
N GLY A 42 17.52 8.01 6.98
CA GLY A 42 18.95 8.04 7.33
C GLY A 42 19.50 6.80 8.04
N GLY A 43 18.81 5.65 8.00
CA GLY A 43 19.26 4.43 8.66
C GLY A 43 18.55 3.17 8.18
N PHE A 44 18.79 2.04 8.86
CA PHE A 44 18.15 0.77 8.51
C PHE A 44 16.66 0.77 8.87
N ALA A 45 15.85 0.31 7.94
CA ALA A 45 14.43 0.03 8.14
C ALA A 45 14.25 -1.50 8.23
N GLY A 46 13.41 -1.94 9.17
CA GLY A 46 13.02 -3.35 9.26
C GLY A 46 12.11 -3.77 8.11
N CYS A 47 11.93 -5.07 7.94
CA CYS A 47 10.89 -5.62 7.08
C CYS A 47 10.22 -6.80 7.77
N GLY A 48 8.98 -7.06 7.39
CA GLY A 48 8.20 -8.16 7.93
C GLY A 48 7.18 -8.68 6.92
N GLY A 49 6.49 -9.72 7.36
CA GLY A 49 5.42 -10.32 6.59
C GLY A 49 4.70 -11.38 7.37
N VAL A 50 3.52 -11.73 6.89
CA VAL A 50 2.70 -12.82 7.40
C VAL A 50 2.43 -13.78 6.26
N VAL A 51 2.70 -15.06 6.50
CA VAL A 51 2.23 -16.16 5.64
C VAL A 51 0.97 -16.69 6.29
N ARG A 52 -0.12 -16.78 5.53
CA ARG A 52 -1.38 -17.39 6.00
C ARG A 52 -1.82 -18.54 5.12
N GLY A 53 -2.23 -19.65 5.72
CA GLY A 53 -2.86 -20.76 5.00
C GLY A 53 -4.34 -20.51 4.68
N HIS A 54 -5.02 -21.56 4.18
CA HIS A 54 -6.46 -21.52 3.90
C HIS A 54 -7.30 -21.32 5.17
N HIS A 55 -6.87 -21.84 6.33
CA HIS A 55 -7.60 -21.69 7.59
C HIS A 55 -7.16 -20.47 8.41
N GLY A 56 -6.24 -19.66 7.87
CA GLY A 56 -5.78 -18.42 8.47
C GLY A 56 -4.68 -18.57 9.53
N GLU A 57 -4.14 -19.78 9.69
CA GLU A 57 -2.90 -20.07 10.42
C GLU A 57 -1.69 -19.30 9.87
#